data_AF-A0A952RPE0-F1
#
_entry.id   AF-A0A952RPE0-F1
#
_cell.length_a   1.000
_cell.length_b   1.000
_cell.length_c   1.000
_cell.angle_alpha   90.00
_cell.angle_beta   90.00
_cell.angle_gamma   90.00
#
_symmetry.space_group_name_H-M   'P 1'
#
loop_
_entity.id
_entity.type
_entity.pdbx_description
1 polymer ?
#
loop_
_entity_poly.entity_id
_entity_poly.type
_entity_poly.pdbx_seq_one_letter_code
_entity_poly.pdbx_strand_id
1 'polypeptide(L)'
;MPRSTLTVRLPLSAAALTLLVAACNGDEGSPTSAAIRSFCTRYADASAFACCSAEDRAEPSFGARYRYATANDCINVLTAQEASAEGRQAFDGAAADSCIAHLSSRQCGIPVTQAVVRAEQEAGCGRVLVGRAAEGQQCQSSDDCAIGLVCPPIADTGSAVCAKPAPAGQECNGQQVASIDHPGCADGLSCFFVGENPAGCPTPPCNVFKCVLPFEEGDQCAGNECADGLVCKFVPADPGNPGDVDAFRCVRGQPAGVGERCLAFEHCAQGLYCDTGAQQCAERKTDGADCRIGNNPLYECRGNCKGTGDFGTCASFCGN
;
A
#
# COMPACT_ATOMS: atom_id res chain seq x y z
N MET A 1 -25.87 -81.24 -2.73
CA MET A 1 -27.24 -80.83 -3.13
C MET A 1 -27.15 -79.45 -3.78
N PRO A 2 -27.82 -79.23 -4.92
CA PRO A 2 -27.45 -78.22 -5.90
C PRO A 2 -27.95 -76.84 -5.48
N ARG A 3 -27.10 -75.80 -5.64
CA ARG A 3 -27.56 -74.41 -5.62
C ARG A 3 -27.71 -73.95 -7.07
N SER A 4 -28.96 -73.75 -7.45
CA SER A 4 -29.40 -73.25 -8.75
C SER A 4 -28.87 -71.86 -9.03
N THR A 5 -28.34 -71.71 -10.24
CA THR A 5 -28.00 -70.48 -10.93
C THR A 5 -29.28 -69.70 -11.22
N LEU A 6 -29.37 -68.43 -10.79
CA LEU A 6 -30.41 -67.50 -11.24
C LEU A 6 -29.76 -66.40 -12.07
N THR A 7 -29.87 -66.54 -13.39
CA THR A 7 -29.43 -65.55 -14.37
C THR A 7 -30.57 -64.56 -14.60
N VAL A 8 -30.49 -63.37 -14.02
CA VAL A 8 -31.42 -62.26 -14.31
C VAL A 8 -30.86 -61.46 -15.48
N ARG A 9 -31.50 -61.56 -16.66
CA ARG A 9 -31.29 -60.65 -17.78
C ARG A 9 -32.21 -59.45 -17.61
N LEU A 10 -31.64 -58.25 -17.41
CA LEU A 10 -32.35 -56.98 -17.53
C LEU A 10 -32.19 -56.45 -18.97
N PRO A 11 -33.25 -55.93 -19.59
CA PRO A 11 -33.19 -55.36 -20.93
C PRO A 11 -32.49 -54.01 -20.92
N LEU A 12 -31.56 -53.81 -21.87
CA LEU A 12 -31.01 -52.52 -22.24
C LEU A 12 -32.15 -51.57 -22.60
N SER A 13 -32.41 -50.60 -21.73
CA SER A 13 -33.16 -49.40 -22.09
C SER A 13 -32.15 -48.32 -22.43
N ALA A 14 -31.99 -48.07 -23.73
CA ALA A 14 -31.29 -46.90 -24.25
C ALA A 14 -32.14 -45.65 -23.95
N ALA A 15 -31.98 -45.09 -22.77
CA ALA A 15 -32.41 -43.74 -22.48
C ALA A 15 -31.30 -42.79 -22.94
N ALA A 16 -31.60 -42.03 -23.99
CA ALA A 16 -30.77 -40.97 -24.51
C ALA A 16 -30.44 -39.98 -23.38
N LEU A 17 -29.19 -40.01 -22.93
CA LEU A 17 -28.59 -38.97 -22.11
C LEU A 17 -28.26 -37.80 -23.05
N THR A 18 -29.25 -36.94 -23.31
CA THR A 18 -28.99 -35.62 -23.90
C THR A 18 -28.23 -34.81 -22.85
N LEU A 19 -26.89 -34.86 -22.94
CA LEU A 19 -25.98 -33.89 -22.37
C LEU A 19 -26.39 -32.50 -22.87
N LEU A 20 -27.09 -31.74 -22.03
CA LEU A 20 -27.10 -30.29 -22.07
C LEU A 20 -25.74 -29.80 -21.55
N VAL A 21 -24.70 -29.99 -22.36
CA VAL A 21 -23.49 -29.16 -22.30
C VAL A 21 -23.76 -27.98 -23.21
N ALA A 22 -24.51 -27.02 -22.71
CA ALA A 22 -24.44 -25.65 -23.18
C ALA A 22 -23.34 -24.92 -22.38
N ALA A 23 -22.11 -25.43 -22.48
CA ALA A 23 -20.91 -24.64 -22.21
C ALA A 23 -20.37 -24.24 -23.59
N CYS A 24 -21.10 -23.36 -24.26
CA CYS A 24 -20.59 -22.71 -25.45
C CYS A 24 -19.43 -21.80 -25.03
N ASN A 25 -18.29 -22.00 -25.67
CA ASN A 25 -17.09 -21.18 -25.65
C ASN A 25 -17.41 -19.70 -25.94
N GLY A 26 -17.86 -18.98 -24.92
CA GLY A 26 -17.83 -17.54 -24.88
C GLY A 26 -16.57 -17.13 -24.14
N ASP A 27 -15.51 -16.82 -24.89
CA ASP A 27 -14.34 -16.07 -24.42
C ASP A 27 -14.71 -14.59 -24.09
N GLU A 28 -15.99 -14.35 -23.80
CA GLU A 28 -16.50 -13.12 -23.24
C GLU A 28 -16.19 -13.18 -21.75
N GLY A 29 -14.96 -12.78 -21.39
CA GLY A 29 -14.52 -12.68 -20.00
C GLY A 29 -15.58 -11.97 -19.14
N SER A 30 -15.57 -12.24 -17.84
CA SER A 30 -16.58 -11.70 -16.91
C SER A 30 -16.76 -10.18 -17.09
N PRO A 31 -17.94 -9.61 -16.82
CA PRO A 31 -18.14 -8.16 -16.85
C PRO A 31 -17.06 -7.40 -16.04
N THR A 32 -16.58 -7.99 -14.95
CA THR A 32 -15.45 -7.50 -14.17
C THR A 32 -14.16 -7.49 -14.97
N SER A 33 -13.81 -8.58 -15.65
CA SER A 33 -12.59 -8.66 -16.47
C SER A 33 -12.59 -7.65 -17.63
N ALA A 34 -13.75 -7.37 -18.23
CA ALA A 34 -13.87 -6.31 -19.23
C ALA A 34 -13.63 -4.91 -18.63
N ALA A 35 -14.20 -4.64 -17.45
CA ALA A 35 -14.02 -3.37 -16.74
C ALA A 35 -12.57 -3.16 -16.27
N ILE A 36 -11.92 -4.20 -15.73
CA ILE A 36 -10.50 -4.20 -15.35
C ILE A 36 -9.63 -3.83 -16.55
N ARG A 37 -9.83 -4.49 -17.71
CA ARG A 37 -9.08 -4.18 -18.93
C ARG A 37 -9.26 -2.72 -19.36
N SER A 38 -10.49 -2.22 -19.35
CA SER A 38 -10.78 -0.83 -19.70
C SER A 38 -10.07 0.17 -18.77
N PHE A 39 -10.12 -0.07 -17.45
CA PHE A 39 -9.40 0.73 -16.47
C PHE A 39 -7.90 0.71 -16.71
N CYS A 40 -7.30 -0.47 -16.87
CA CYS A 40 -5.86 -0.61 -17.02
C CYS A 40 -5.31 0.02 -18.30
N THR A 41 -6.07 -0.02 -19.41
CA THR A 41 -5.72 0.73 -20.63
C THR A 41 -5.72 2.23 -20.35
N ARG A 42 -6.79 2.76 -19.76
CA ARG A 42 -6.89 4.19 -19.42
C ARG A 42 -5.84 4.63 -18.40
N TYR A 43 -5.49 3.76 -17.46
CA TYR A 43 -4.44 4.00 -16.48
C TYR A 43 -3.10 4.18 -17.21
N ALA A 44 -2.71 3.25 -18.09
CA ALA A 44 -1.46 3.33 -18.83
C ALA A 44 -1.35 4.57 -19.75
N ASP A 45 -2.49 5.09 -20.20
CA ASP A 45 -2.60 6.28 -21.06
C ASP A 45 -2.71 7.60 -20.27
N ALA A 46 -2.72 7.57 -18.94
CA ALA A 46 -2.86 8.78 -18.13
C ALA A 46 -1.68 9.75 -18.33
N SER A 47 -1.97 11.06 -18.30
CA SER A 47 -0.97 12.11 -18.52
C SER A 47 0.19 12.09 -17.52
N ALA A 48 -0.04 11.57 -16.30
CA ALA A 48 0.99 11.33 -15.30
C ALA A 48 2.17 10.49 -15.81
N PHE A 49 1.97 9.69 -16.86
CA PHE A 49 2.97 8.78 -17.42
C PHE A 49 3.45 9.20 -18.82
N ALA A 50 2.92 10.29 -19.39
CA ALA A 50 3.13 10.65 -20.80
C ALA A 50 4.59 10.95 -21.17
N CYS A 51 5.44 11.30 -20.20
CA CYS A 51 6.88 11.53 -20.39
C CYS A 51 7.74 10.28 -20.25
N CYS A 52 7.17 9.14 -19.86
CA CYS A 52 7.87 7.90 -19.58
C CYS A 52 7.82 6.95 -20.77
N SER A 53 8.99 6.53 -21.24
CA SER A 53 9.13 5.52 -22.29
C SER A 53 8.62 4.15 -21.81
N ALA A 54 8.48 3.20 -22.75
CA ALA A 54 8.14 1.83 -22.40
C ALA A 54 9.26 1.18 -21.55
N GLU A 55 10.52 1.51 -21.84
CA GLU A 55 11.69 1.07 -21.10
C GLU A 55 11.66 1.59 -19.66
N ASP A 56 11.35 2.88 -19.44
CA ASP A 56 11.24 3.46 -18.09
C ASP A 56 10.15 2.78 -17.27
N ARG A 57 9.02 2.47 -17.91
CA ARG A 57 7.87 1.79 -17.28
C ARG A 57 8.17 0.34 -16.94
N ALA A 58 9.12 -0.31 -17.63
CA ALA A 58 9.52 -1.68 -17.35
C ALA A 58 10.48 -1.81 -16.16
N GLU A 59 11.05 -0.69 -15.67
CA GLU A 59 11.94 -0.70 -14.51
C GLU A 59 11.16 -1.01 -13.21
N PRO A 60 11.68 -1.86 -12.30
CA PRO A 60 11.00 -2.18 -11.03
C PRO A 60 10.69 -0.94 -10.18
N SER A 61 11.55 0.07 -10.27
CA SER A 61 11.37 1.36 -9.61
C SER A 61 10.12 2.12 -10.07
N PHE A 62 9.64 1.86 -11.30
CA PHE A 62 8.39 2.44 -11.78
C PHE A 62 7.20 1.89 -11.00
N GLY A 63 7.13 0.56 -10.82
CA GLY A 63 6.12 -0.10 -9.99
C GLY A 63 6.20 0.27 -8.50
N ALA A 64 7.37 0.71 -8.02
CA ALA A 64 7.53 1.21 -6.66
C ALA A 64 6.98 2.65 -6.49
N ARG A 65 6.99 3.46 -7.54
CA ARG A 65 6.41 4.82 -7.52
C ARG A 65 4.93 4.82 -7.90
N TYR A 66 4.58 4.03 -8.90
CA TYR A 66 3.25 3.95 -9.45
C TYR A 66 2.74 2.53 -9.33
N ARG A 67 1.43 2.39 -9.14
CA ARG A 67 0.84 1.11 -8.77
C ARG A 67 1.06 -0.01 -9.79
N TYR A 68 1.11 0.33 -11.07
CA TYR A 68 1.28 -0.62 -12.18
C TYR A 68 2.24 -0.06 -13.22
N ALA A 69 3.12 -0.93 -13.73
CA ALA A 69 4.10 -0.58 -14.75
C ALA A 69 3.48 -0.44 -16.15
N THR A 70 2.58 -1.34 -16.51
CA THR A 70 1.94 -1.37 -17.83
C THR A 70 0.46 -1.73 -17.71
N ALA A 71 -0.30 -1.59 -18.81
CA ALA A 71 -1.68 -2.06 -18.86
C ALA A 71 -1.77 -3.56 -18.59
N ASN A 72 -0.86 -4.37 -19.14
CA ASN A 72 -0.85 -5.82 -18.92
C ASN A 72 -0.50 -6.18 -17.48
N ASP A 73 0.45 -5.48 -16.87
CA ASP A 73 0.79 -5.63 -15.46
C ASP A 73 -0.43 -5.34 -14.57
N CYS A 74 -1.10 -4.20 -14.80
CA CYS A 74 -2.35 -3.84 -14.13
C CYS A 74 -3.43 -4.92 -14.30
N ILE A 75 -3.65 -5.42 -15.52
CA ILE A 75 -4.65 -6.47 -15.79
C ILE A 75 -4.30 -7.73 -15.02
N ASN A 76 -3.04 -8.16 -15.06
CA ASN A 76 -2.59 -9.37 -14.39
C ASN A 76 -2.76 -9.27 -12.88
N VAL A 77 -2.36 -8.15 -12.28
CA VAL A 77 -2.49 -7.92 -10.84
C VAL A 77 -3.97 -7.89 -10.43
N LEU A 78 -4.80 -7.07 -11.09
CA LEU A 78 -6.21 -6.93 -10.72
C LEU A 78 -7.01 -8.21 -10.99
N THR A 79 -6.73 -8.94 -12.07
CA THR A 79 -7.39 -10.22 -12.36
C THR A 79 -6.97 -11.29 -11.36
N ALA A 80 -5.69 -11.34 -10.97
CA ALA A 80 -5.21 -12.25 -9.94
C ALA A 80 -5.85 -11.93 -8.58
N GLN A 81 -5.99 -10.66 -8.22
CA GLN A 81 -6.70 -10.21 -7.02
C GLN A 81 -8.16 -10.65 -7.04
N GLU A 82 -8.91 -10.35 -8.12
CA GLU A 82 -10.30 -10.77 -8.28
C GLU A 82 -10.44 -12.30 -8.14
N ALA A 83 -9.56 -13.06 -8.79
CA ALA A 83 -9.59 -14.52 -8.75
C ALA A 83 -9.29 -15.06 -7.34
N SER A 84 -8.30 -14.48 -6.66
CA SER A 84 -7.92 -14.86 -5.29
C SER A 84 -9.02 -14.54 -4.26
N ALA A 85 -9.84 -13.53 -4.56
CA ALA A 85 -10.98 -13.17 -3.73
C ALA A 85 -12.16 -14.14 -3.86
N GLU A 86 -12.12 -15.13 -4.77
CA GLU A 86 -13.21 -16.12 -4.96
C GLU A 86 -14.60 -15.46 -5.12
N GLY A 87 -14.67 -14.29 -5.76
CA GLY A 87 -15.89 -13.52 -5.94
C GLY A 87 -16.28 -12.61 -4.76
N ARG A 88 -15.45 -12.52 -3.71
CA ARG A 88 -15.60 -11.56 -2.60
C ARG A 88 -15.29 -10.12 -3.00
N GLN A 89 -14.79 -9.88 -4.22
CA GLN A 89 -14.51 -8.54 -4.73
C GLN A 89 -15.39 -8.17 -5.91
N ALA A 90 -15.55 -6.86 -6.12
CA ALA A 90 -16.15 -6.31 -7.32
C ALA A 90 -15.37 -5.10 -7.82
N PHE A 91 -15.50 -4.84 -9.11
CA PHE A 91 -14.98 -3.63 -9.72
C PHE A 91 -15.80 -2.41 -9.28
N ASP A 92 -15.14 -1.42 -8.68
CA ASP A 92 -15.71 -0.12 -8.33
C ASP A 92 -15.40 0.88 -9.46
N GLY A 93 -16.35 1.02 -10.38
CA GLY A 93 -16.22 1.94 -11.52
C GLY A 93 -16.10 3.41 -11.12
N ALA A 94 -16.71 3.82 -10.02
CA ALA A 94 -16.64 5.22 -9.57
C ALA A 94 -15.26 5.55 -9.01
N ALA A 95 -14.68 4.65 -8.21
CA ALA A 95 -13.30 4.79 -7.74
C ALA A 95 -12.30 4.73 -8.91
N ALA A 96 -12.51 3.83 -9.88
CA ALA A 96 -11.70 3.73 -11.07
C ALA A 96 -11.70 5.04 -11.89
N ASP A 97 -12.88 5.60 -12.16
CA ASP A 97 -13.01 6.85 -12.92
C ASP A 97 -12.39 8.04 -12.19
N SER A 98 -12.61 8.14 -10.87
CA SER A 98 -11.99 9.17 -10.02
C SER A 98 -10.47 9.07 -10.03
N CYS A 99 -9.92 7.86 -9.96
CA CYS A 99 -8.48 7.64 -10.07
C CYS A 99 -7.92 8.10 -11.42
N ILE A 100 -8.56 7.70 -12.52
CA ILE A 100 -8.13 8.11 -13.87
C ILE A 100 -8.20 9.62 -14.04
N ALA A 101 -9.24 10.27 -13.53
CA ALA A 101 -9.37 11.72 -13.58
C ALA A 101 -8.22 12.40 -12.80
N HIS A 102 -7.89 11.91 -11.61
CA HIS A 102 -6.77 12.42 -10.82
C HIS A 102 -5.44 12.24 -11.57
N LEU A 103 -5.11 11.04 -12.04
CA LEU A 103 -3.86 10.76 -12.76
C LEU A 103 -3.76 11.55 -14.07
N SER A 104 -4.87 11.76 -14.78
CA SER A 104 -4.92 12.54 -16.02
C SER A 104 -4.88 14.06 -15.82
N SER A 105 -5.07 14.53 -14.58
CA SER A 105 -4.89 15.94 -14.22
C SER A 105 -3.44 16.28 -13.87
N ARG A 106 -2.61 15.26 -13.64
CA ARG A 106 -1.23 15.43 -13.19
C ARG A 106 -0.28 15.66 -14.35
N GLN A 107 0.68 16.55 -14.09
CA GLN A 107 1.87 16.67 -14.91
C GLN A 107 2.75 15.42 -14.73
N CYS A 108 3.31 14.92 -15.83
CA CYS A 108 4.22 13.80 -15.77
C CYS A 108 5.50 14.15 -14.98
N GLY A 109 6.08 13.14 -14.34
CA GLY A 109 7.34 13.29 -13.61
C GLY A 109 7.20 13.96 -12.23
N ILE A 110 5.97 14.29 -11.80
CA ILE A 110 5.73 14.74 -10.42
C ILE A 110 6.17 13.62 -9.46
N PRO A 111 7.12 13.90 -8.54
CA PRO A 111 7.54 12.91 -7.55
C PRO A 111 6.35 12.42 -6.72
N VAL A 112 6.33 11.13 -6.43
CA VAL A 112 5.32 10.51 -5.57
C VAL A 112 5.66 10.85 -4.13
N THR A 113 5.16 12.00 -3.68
CA THR A 113 5.25 12.46 -2.28
C THR A 113 4.13 11.83 -1.45
N GLN A 114 4.22 11.90 -0.11
CA GLN A 114 3.12 11.47 0.75
C GLN A 114 1.80 12.20 0.44
N ALA A 115 1.85 13.48 0.11
CA ALA A 115 0.66 14.23 -0.31
C ALA A 115 0.06 13.69 -1.63
N VAL A 116 0.90 13.27 -2.56
CA VAL A 116 0.47 12.63 -3.82
C VAL A 116 -0.14 11.26 -3.53
N VAL A 117 0.52 10.43 -2.73
CA VAL A 117 -0.02 9.11 -2.33
C VAL A 117 -1.38 9.27 -1.66
N ARG A 118 -1.51 10.21 -0.72
CA ARG A 118 -2.78 10.51 -0.06
C ARG A 118 -3.84 10.96 -1.05
N ALA A 119 -3.50 11.87 -1.97
CA ALA A 119 -4.43 12.34 -2.99
C ALA A 119 -4.87 11.20 -3.95
N GLU A 120 -3.98 10.28 -4.30
CA GLU A 120 -4.33 9.08 -5.09
C GLU A 120 -5.25 8.12 -4.32
N GLN A 121 -5.02 7.95 -3.01
CA GLN A 121 -5.89 7.17 -2.14
C GLN A 121 -7.28 7.80 -2.03
N GLU A 122 -7.35 9.11 -1.78
CA GLU A 122 -8.59 9.89 -1.75
C GLU A 122 -9.33 9.81 -3.10
N ALA A 123 -8.58 9.84 -4.21
CA ALA A 123 -9.12 9.67 -5.56
C ALA A 123 -9.58 8.22 -5.85
N GLY A 124 -9.36 7.26 -4.95
CA GLY A 124 -9.81 5.88 -5.11
C GLY A 124 -8.90 5.00 -5.95
N CYS A 125 -7.68 5.45 -6.28
CA CYS A 125 -6.70 4.61 -7.01
C CYS A 125 -6.37 3.32 -6.26
N GLY A 126 -6.52 3.35 -4.93
CA GLY A 126 -6.43 2.22 -4.01
C GLY A 126 -7.53 1.16 -4.16
N ARG A 127 -8.73 1.56 -4.61
CA ARG A 127 -10.01 0.86 -4.37
C ARG A 127 -10.75 0.44 -5.64
N VAL A 128 -10.03 0.26 -6.75
CA VAL A 128 -10.61 -0.13 -8.04
C VAL A 128 -11.30 -1.50 -7.96
N LEU A 129 -10.80 -2.36 -7.08
CA LEU A 129 -11.53 -3.52 -6.57
C LEU A 129 -11.94 -3.23 -5.13
N VAL A 130 -13.19 -3.56 -4.81
CA VAL A 130 -13.75 -3.40 -3.47
C VAL A 130 -14.27 -4.72 -2.96
N GLY A 131 -13.95 -5.02 -1.71
CA GLY A 131 -14.45 -6.18 -1.02
C GLY A 131 -15.96 -6.11 -0.76
N ARG A 132 -16.56 -7.29 -0.60
CA ARG A 132 -17.99 -7.49 -0.35
C ARG A 132 -18.25 -8.16 0.98
N ALA A 133 -17.21 -8.67 1.65
CA ALA A 133 -17.37 -9.38 2.90
C ALA A 133 -17.82 -8.40 4.00
N ALA A 134 -18.97 -8.69 4.59
CA ALA A 134 -19.54 -7.91 5.69
C ALA A 134 -18.78 -8.17 7.00
N GLU A 135 -19.03 -7.32 8.00
CA GLU A 135 -18.45 -7.49 9.35
C GLU A 135 -18.76 -8.89 9.90
N GLY A 136 -17.73 -9.57 10.38
CA GLY A 136 -17.78 -10.94 10.90
C GLY A 136 -17.68 -12.05 9.84
N GLN A 137 -17.64 -11.74 8.54
CA GLN A 137 -17.38 -12.74 7.50
C GLN A 137 -15.88 -13.01 7.33
N GLN A 138 -15.53 -14.23 6.93
CA GLN A 138 -14.14 -14.61 6.70
C GLN A 138 -13.50 -13.76 5.60
N CYS A 139 -12.24 -13.43 5.81
CA CYS A 139 -11.40 -12.71 4.86
C CYS A 139 -9.99 -13.28 4.86
N GLN A 140 -9.27 -13.07 3.76
CA GLN A 140 -7.85 -13.40 3.63
C GLN A 140 -7.00 -12.13 3.57
N SER A 141 -7.59 -11.02 3.09
CA SER A 141 -6.96 -9.71 3.01
C SER A 141 -8.00 -8.61 3.25
N SER A 142 -7.54 -7.40 3.62
CA SER A 142 -8.46 -6.27 3.83
C SER A 142 -9.27 -5.92 2.58
N ASP A 143 -8.75 -6.25 1.40
CA ASP A 143 -9.44 -6.00 0.14
C ASP A 143 -10.64 -6.94 -0.07
N ASP A 144 -10.80 -8.01 0.72
CA ASP A 144 -12.01 -8.85 0.70
C ASP A 144 -13.20 -8.16 1.41
N CYS A 145 -12.92 -7.23 2.32
CA CYS A 145 -13.89 -6.63 3.21
C CYS A 145 -14.60 -5.42 2.59
N ALA A 146 -15.87 -5.23 2.94
CA ALA A 146 -16.63 -4.05 2.53
C ALA A 146 -15.96 -2.75 2.98
N ILE A 147 -16.23 -1.64 2.28
CA ILE A 147 -15.65 -0.32 2.59
C ILE A 147 -15.82 0.01 4.07
N GLY A 148 -14.72 0.43 4.70
CA GLY A 148 -14.67 0.78 6.13
C GLY A 148 -14.45 -0.41 7.06
N LEU A 149 -14.23 -1.62 6.51
CA LEU A 149 -13.79 -2.80 7.24
C LEU A 149 -12.38 -3.18 6.82
N VAL A 150 -11.67 -3.86 7.71
CA VAL A 150 -10.33 -4.40 7.49
C VAL A 150 -10.30 -5.88 7.81
N CYS A 151 -9.41 -6.60 7.15
CA CYS A 151 -9.10 -7.96 7.52
C CYS A 151 -7.89 -7.93 8.45
N PRO A 152 -8.07 -8.19 9.76
CA PRO A 152 -6.93 -8.32 10.66
C PRO A 152 -6.05 -9.51 10.20
N PRO A 153 -4.78 -9.58 10.64
CA PRO A 153 -3.95 -10.73 10.32
C PRO A 153 -4.59 -12.04 10.82
N ILE A 154 -4.19 -13.15 10.21
CA ILE A 154 -4.79 -14.46 10.51
C ILE A 154 -4.36 -14.89 11.91
N ALA A 155 -5.27 -14.79 12.88
CA ALA A 155 -5.07 -15.31 14.22
C ALA A 155 -4.55 -16.75 14.21
N ASP A 156 -3.88 -17.20 15.28
CA ASP A 156 -3.37 -18.58 15.45
C ASP A 156 -4.45 -19.67 15.19
N THR A 157 -5.72 -19.30 15.22
CA THR A 157 -6.88 -20.14 14.88
C THR A 157 -7.01 -20.46 13.38
N GLY A 158 -6.25 -19.79 12.51
CA GLY A 158 -6.19 -20.06 11.07
C GLY A 158 -7.24 -19.34 10.22
N SER A 159 -8.02 -18.42 10.78
CA SER A 159 -8.99 -17.61 10.02
C SER A 159 -9.08 -16.17 10.52
N ALA A 160 -9.07 -15.20 9.59
CA ALA A 160 -9.40 -13.81 9.86
C ALA A 160 -10.84 -13.50 9.45
N VAL A 161 -11.45 -12.50 10.07
CA VAL A 161 -12.79 -12.00 9.73
C VAL A 161 -12.79 -10.50 9.56
N CYS A 162 -13.60 -9.98 8.65
CA CYS A 162 -13.74 -8.55 8.44
C CYS A 162 -14.22 -7.87 9.71
N ALA A 163 -13.47 -6.88 10.17
CA ALA A 163 -13.74 -6.14 11.39
C ALA A 163 -13.66 -4.64 11.14
N LYS A 164 -14.25 -3.86 12.03
CA LYS A 164 -14.02 -2.41 12.03
C LYS A 164 -12.55 -2.13 12.40
N PRO A 165 -11.93 -1.11 11.80
CA PRO A 165 -10.65 -0.58 12.27
C PRO A 165 -10.67 -0.21 13.76
N ALA A 166 -9.52 -0.31 14.41
CA ALA A 166 -9.35 0.03 15.82
C ALA A 166 -9.52 1.55 16.06
N PRO A 167 -10.40 1.98 16.98
CA PRO A 167 -10.49 3.37 17.39
C PRO A 167 -9.31 3.80 18.27
N ALA A 168 -9.23 5.10 18.58
CA ALA A 168 -8.16 5.65 19.41
C ALA A 168 -8.07 4.95 20.78
N GLY A 169 -6.84 4.64 21.20
CA GLY A 169 -6.51 3.94 22.43
C GLY A 169 -6.57 2.41 22.36
N GLN A 170 -7.11 1.84 21.29
CA GLN A 170 -7.12 0.38 21.09
C GLN A 170 -5.80 -0.12 20.54
N GLU A 171 -5.52 -1.39 20.80
CA GLU A 171 -4.33 -2.06 20.29
C GLU A 171 -4.41 -2.22 18.76
N CYS A 172 -3.26 -2.19 18.11
CA CYS A 172 -3.14 -2.24 16.66
C CYS A 172 -1.89 -3.02 16.25
N ASN A 173 -1.80 -3.37 14.97
CA ASN A 173 -0.63 -4.05 14.44
C ASN A 173 0.47 -3.04 14.08
N GLY A 174 1.55 -3.00 14.88
CA GLY A 174 2.75 -2.22 14.59
C GLY A 174 3.51 -2.75 13.36
N GLN A 175 4.52 -2.01 12.89
CA GLN A 175 5.32 -2.43 11.72
C GLN A 175 6.14 -3.72 11.92
N GLN A 176 6.10 -4.35 13.10
CA GLN A 176 6.79 -5.61 13.35
C GLN A 176 5.85 -6.79 13.20
N VAL A 177 6.23 -7.69 12.30
CA VAL A 177 5.56 -8.85 11.68
C VAL A 177 5.00 -9.92 12.65
N ALA A 178 4.80 -9.61 13.93
CA ALA A 178 4.49 -10.60 14.97
C ALA A 178 3.22 -10.31 15.79
N SER A 179 2.53 -9.18 15.58
CA SER A 179 1.20 -8.97 16.20
C SER A 179 0.12 -9.40 15.22
N ILE A 180 -0.54 -10.51 15.52
CA ILE A 180 -1.37 -11.24 14.55
C ILE A 180 -2.87 -10.96 14.74
N ASP A 181 -3.28 -10.37 15.87
CA ASP A 181 -4.71 -10.37 16.28
C ASP A 181 -5.39 -8.99 16.32
N HIS A 182 -4.71 -7.91 15.92
CA HIS A 182 -5.28 -6.56 16.00
C HIS A 182 -5.61 -5.97 14.63
N PRO A 183 -6.79 -5.35 14.44
CA PRO A 183 -7.10 -4.63 13.22
C PRO A 183 -6.19 -3.40 13.08
N GLY A 184 -6.03 -2.91 11.84
CA GLY A 184 -5.42 -1.61 11.58
C GLY A 184 -6.22 -0.48 12.23
N CYS A 185 -5.59 0.68 12.41
CA CYS A 185 -6.25 1.85 13.00
C CYS A 185 -7.29 2.47 12.08
N ALA A 186 -8.32 3.07 12.67
CA ALA A 186 -9.31 3.85 11.93
C ALA A 186 -8.68 5.06 11.23
N ASP A 187 -9.36 5.56 10.19
CA ASP A 187 -8.92 6.73 9.43
C ASP A 187 -8.56 7.90 10.35
N GLY A 188 -7.41 8.52 10.07
CA GLY A 188 -6.88 9.64 10.88
C GLY A 188 -6.17 9.22 12.17
N LEU A 189 -6.00 7.92 12.43
CA LEU A 189 -5.21 7.40 13.55
C LEU A 189 -3.95 6.70 13.04
N SER A 190 -2.90 6.72 13.87
CA SER A 190 -1.62 6.05 13.58
C SER A 190 -1.35 4.95 14.60
N CYS A 191 -0.82 3.81 14.15
CA CYS A 191 -0.45 2.72 15.05
C CYS A 191 0.94 2.98 15.64
N PHE A 192 1.01 3.37 16.91
CA PHE A 192 2.24 3.82 17.55
C PHE A 192 2.67 2.91 18.70
N PHE A 193 3.98 2.72 18.86
CA PHE A 193 4.56 1.98 19.97
C PHE A 193 4.42 2.76 21.28
N VAL A 194 3.66 2.23 22.24
CA VAL A 194 3.40 2.90 23.53
C VAL A 194 4.10 2.25 24.71
N GLY A 195 4.77 1.12 24.52
CA GLY A 195 5.55 0.48 25.57
C GLY A 195 5.95 -0.97 25.29
N GLU A 196 6.81 -1.49 26.15
CA GLU A 196 7.36 -2.84 26.11
C GLU A 196 6.96 -3.60 27.37
N ASN A 197 6.74 -4.91 27.24
CA ASN A 197 6.56 -5.86 28.34
C ASN A 197 5.44 -5.49 29.32
N PRO A 198 4.19 -5.32 28.85
CA PRO A 198 3.06 -5.12 29.74
C PRO A 198 2.92 -6.28 30.72
N ALA A 199 2.28 -6.03 31.86
CA ALA A 199 2.02 -7.06 32.86
C ALA A 199 1.26 -8.24 32.23
N GLY A 200 1.82 -9.45 32.34
CA GLY A 200 1.26 -10.65 31.71
C GLY A 200 1.88 -11.05 30.38
N CYS A 201 2.90 -10.33 29.88
CA CYS A 201 3.70 -10.76 28.73
C CYS A 201 4.37 -12.13 29.02
N PRO A 202 3.99 -13.21 28.31
CA PRO A 202 4.50 -14.54 28.59
C PRO A 202 5.97 -14.68 28.16
N THR A 203 6.38 -14.00 27.08
CA THR A 203 7.74 -14.05 26.52
C THR A 203 8.17 -12.68 25.99
N PRO A 204 8.95 -11.89 26.75
CA PRO A 204 9.56 -10.63 26.28
C PRO A 204 10.45 -10.81 25.03
N PRO A 205 10.52 -9.83 24.11
CA PRO A 205 9.85 -8.54 24.17
C PRO A 205 8.39 -8.62 23.66
N CYS A 206 7.45 -8.14 24.46
CA CYS A 206 6.09 -7.86 24.00
C CYS A 206 5.95 -6.36 23.74
N ASN A 207 5.87 -5.97 22.48
CA ASN A 207 5.68 -4.57 22.10
C ASN A 207 4.19 -4.25 22.08
N VAL A 208 3.79 -3.16 22.73
CA VAL A 208 2.42 -2.67 22.75
C VAL A 208 2.32 -1.53 21.76
N PHE A 209 1.46 -1.70 20.77
CA PHE A 209 1.11 -0.65 19.83
C PHE A 209 -0.34 -0.25 20.03
N LYS A 210 -0.63 1.04 19.95
CA LYS A 210 -1.99 1.57 20.05
C LYS A 210 -2.28 2.55 18.93
N CYS A 211 -3.54 2.57 18.51
CA CYS A 211 -4.05 3.63 17.65
C CYS A 211 -4.07 4.92 18.45
N VAL A 212 -3.19 5.85 18.09
CA VAL A 212 -3.14 7.16 18.70
C VAL A 212 -3.65 8.21 17.73
N LEU A 213 -4.16 9.30 18.29
CA LEU A 213 -4.39 10.51 17.50
C LEU A 213 -3.04 11.00 16.96
N PRO A 214 -3.05 11.71 15.81
CA PRO A 214 -1.86 12.36 15.31
C PRO A 214 -1.27 13.30 16.37
N PHE A 215 0.06 13.42 16.39
CA PHE A 215 0.78 14.21 17.38
C PHE A 215 0.46 15.70 17.25
N GLU A 216 0.21 16.35 18.38
CA GLU A 216 -0.12 17.76 18.47
C GLU A 216 1.13 18.64 18.38
N GLU A 217 0.94 19.95 18.26
CA GLU A 217 2.06 20.89 18.21
C GLU A 217 2.87 20.84 19.52
N GLY A 218 4.18 20.58 19.39
CA GLY A 218 5.12 20.43 20.51
C GLY A 218 5.43 18.99 20.90
N ASP A 219 4.62 18.01 20.48
CA ASP A 219 4.89 16.59 20.73
C ASP A 219 6.17 16.13 20.02
N GLN A 220 6.90 15.21 20.65
CA GLN A 220 8.07 14.59 20.02
C GLN A 220 7.64 13.66 18.89
N CYS A 221 8.36 13.68 17.77
CA CYS A 221 8.04 12.91 16.58
C CYS A 221 9.30 12.29 15.95
N ALA A 222 9.12 11.30 15.07
CA ALA A 222 10.22 10.60 14.40
C ALA A 222 10.07 10.56 12.86
N GLY A 223 8.92 10.96 12.32
CA GLY A 223 8.60 10.94 10.90
C GLY A 223 7.30 11.68 10.59
N ASN A 224 6.25 10.94 10.19
CA ASN A 224 4.99 11.48 9.69
C ASN A 224 3.84 11.39 10.71
N GLU A 225 4.12 11.33 12.00
CA GLU A 225 3.11 11.14 13.05
C GLU A 225 2.32 12.41 13.39
N CYS A 226 2.80 13.57 12.93
CA CYS A 226 2.21 14.87 13.23
C CYS A 226 0.84 15.06 12.60
N ALA A 227 -0.05 15.79 13.29
CA ALA A 227 -1.36 16.18 12.78
C ALA A 227 -1.28 17.00 11.48
N ASP A 228 -2.41 17.07 10.76
CA ASP A 228 -2.50 17.85 9.54
C ASP A 228 -2.05 19.30 9.72
N GLY A 229 -1.16 19.76 8.83
CA GLY A 229 -0.58 21.10 8.87
C GLY A 229 0.62 21.26 9.82
N LEU A 230 1.01 20.19 10.53
CA LEU A 230 2.25 20.12 11.30
C LEU A 230 3.29 19.28 10.56
N VAL A 231 4.57 19.57 10.84
CA VAL A 231 5.71 18.83 10.29
C VAL A 231 6.63 18.42 11.43
N CYS A 232 7.24 17.22 11.31
CA CYS A 232 8.25 16.79 12.26
C CYS A 232 9.58 17.48 11.95
N LYS A 233 9.99 18.42 12.81
CA LYS A 233 11.21 19.22 12.58
C LYS A 233 12.07 19.25 13.83
N PHE A 234 13.39 19.35 13.63
CA PHE A 234 14.32 19.56 14.72
C PHE A 234 14.08 20.93 15.39
N VAL A 235 13.81 20.89 16.70
CA VAL A 235 13.65 22.07 17.55
C VAL A 235 14.79 22.06 18.57
N PRO A 236 15.70 23.06 18.54
CA PRO A 236 16.72 23.21 19.57
C PRO A 236 16.09 23.46 20.93
N ALA A 237 16.74 22.99 22.00
CA ALA A 237 16.35 23.28 23.36
C ALA A 237 16.28 24.80 23.61
N ASP A 238 15.18 25.27 24.20
CA ASP A 238 15.08 26.62 24.70
C ASP A 238 16.03 26.81 25.89
N PRO A 239 17.07 27.66 25.78
CA PRO A 239 18.01 27.91 26.88
C PRO A 239 17.33 28.52 28.13
N GLY A 240 16.11 29.06 28.00
CA GLY A 240 15.29 29.55 29.10
C GLY A 240 14.52 28.47 29.87
N ASN A 241 14.43 27.25 29.34
CA ASN A 241 13.68 26.15 29.95
C ASN A 241 14.60 24.95 30.25
N PRO A 242 15.06 24.76 31.50
CA PRO A 242 16.06 23.75 31.85
C PRO A 242 15.60 22.29 31.72
N GLY A 243 14.33 22.04 31.36
CA GLY A 243 13.83 20.71 30.99
C GLY A 243 13.72 20.48 29.49
N ASP A 244 13.98 21.50 28.67
CA ASP A 244 13.87 21.40 27.23
C ASP A 244 15.13 20.75 26.64
N VAL A 245 14.93 19.84 25.70
CA VAL A 245 16.00 19.12 25.02
C VAL A 245 15.83 19.22 23.51
N ASP A 246 16.97 19.27 22.82
CA ASP A 246 17.08 19.13 21.37
C ASP A 246 16.33 17.89 20.92
N ALA A 247 15.23 18.08 20.20
CA ALA A 247 14.38 16.98 19.78
C ALA A 247 13.67 17.30 18.47
N PHE A 248 13.26 16.26 17.76
CA PHE A 248 12.29 16.42 16.68
C PHE A 248 10.90 16.57 17.29
N ARG A 249 10.19 17.63 16.90
CA ARG A 249 8.84 17.93 17.38
C ARG A 249 7.93 18.30 16.25
N CYS A 250 6.64 18.05 16.44
CA CYS A 250 5.60 18.50 15.55
C CYS A 250 5.45 20.02 15.69
N VAL A 251 5.74 20.75 14.63
CA VAL A 251 5.63 22.22 14.62
C VAL A 251 4.83 22.68 13.41
N ARG A 252 4.15 23.81 13.55
CA ARG A 252 3.53 24.46 12.39
C ARG A 252 4.61 25.05 11.51
N GLY A 253 4.59 24.72 10.22
CA GLY A 253 5.51 25.32 9.28
C GLY A 253 5.75 24.48 8.05
N GLN A 254 6.81 24.84 7.34
CA GLN A 254 7.30 24.08 6.20
C GLN A 254 8.31 23.02 6.69
N PRO A 255 8.41 21.87 6.00
CA PRO A 255 9.46 20.90 6.26
C PRO A 255 10.87 21.51 6.14
N ALA A 256 11.88 20.79 6.62
CA ALA A 256 13.26 21.26 6.70
C ALA A 256 13.87 21.55 5.31
N GLY A 257 14.47 22.74 5.16
CA GLY A 257 15.18 23.18 3.96
C GLY A 257 16.63 22.66 3.91
N VAL A 258 17.36 23.03 2.85
CA VAL A 258 18.75 22.60 2.64
C VAL A 258 19.63 22.97 3.84
N GLY A 259 20.41 22.01 4.35
CA GLY A 259 21.31 22.15 5.49
C GLY A 259 20.64 22.03 6.86
N GLU A 260 19.30 22.05 6.93
CA GLU A 260 18.58 21.82 8.18
C GLU A 260 18.59 20.34 8.58
N ARG A 261 18.51 20.07 9.89
CA ARG A 261 18.65 18.70 10.43
C ARG A 261 17.49 17.79 10.03
N CYS A 262 17.82 16.54 9.74
CA CYS A 262 16.86 15.47 9.44
C CYS A 262 17.30 14.13 10.02
N LEU A 263 16.36 13.20 10.19
CA LEU A 263 16.61 11.79 10.53
C LEU A 263 15.99 10.86 9.49
N ALA A 264 14.86 11.28 8.93
CA ALA A 264 14.15 10.59 7.86
C ALA A 264 13.91 11.55 6.69
N PHE A 265 13.60 11.01 5.51
CA PHE A 265 13.40 11.84 4.32
C PHE A 265 12.15 12.73 4.43
N GLU A 266 11.17 12.30 5.22
CA GLU A 266 9.91 12.99 5.51
C GLU A 266 10.14 14.31 6.25
N HIS A 267 11.29 14.48 6.90
CA HIS A 267 11.63 15.73 7.58
C HIS A 267 11.97 16.84 6.59
N CYS A 268 12.36 16.50 5.36
CA CYS A 268 12.86 17.45 4.37
C CYS A 268 11.77 17.98 3.43
N ALA A 269 11.96 19.21 2.95
CA ALA A 269 11.07 19.84 1.98
C ALA A 269 11.03 19.07 0.66
N GLN A 270 9.97 19.28 -0.11
CA GLN A 270 9.80 18.65 -1.42
C GLN A 270 11.00 18.92 -2.32
N GLY A 271 11.48 17.87 -3.00
CA GLY A 271 12.66 17.95 -3.87
C GLY A 271 14.00 17.81 -3.14
N LEU A 272 13.98 17.65 -1.82
CA LEU A 272 15.15 17.33 -1.01
C LEU A 272 15.16 15.85 -0.61
N TYR A 273 16.26 15.43 0.00
CA TYR A 273 16.42 14.14 0.66
C TYR A 273 17.18 14.31 1.98
N CYS A 274 17.03 13.37 2.90
CA CYS A 274 17.84 13.37 4.12
C CYS A 274 19.16 12.65 3.86
N ASP A 275 20.28 13.39 3.85
CA ASP A 275 21.61 12.78 3.88
C ASP A 275 21.86 12.27 5.29
N THR A 276 21.63 10.98 5.51
CA THR A 276 21.80 10.35 6.83
C THR A 276 23.25 10.34 7.31
N GLY A 277 24.23 10.49 6.42
CA GLY A 277 25.63 10.65 6.77
C GLY A 277 25.92 12.03 7.37
N ALA A 278 25.28 13.07 6.85
CA ALA A 278 25.38 14.44 7.36
C ALA A 278 24.30 14.82 8.39
N GLN A 279 23.24 14.00 8.51
CA GLN A 279 21.99 14.30 9.22
C GLN A 279 21.36 15.63 8.80
N GLN A 280 21.41 15.94 7.50
CA GLN A 280 20.93 17.21 6.95
C GLN A 280 20.15 16.99 5.66
N CYS A 281 19.17 17.86 5.42
CA CYS A 281 18.46 17.88 4.14
C CYS A 281 19.38 18.41 3.04
N ALA A 282 19.42 17.72 1.91
CA ALA A 282 20.21 18.09 0.75
C ALA A 282 19.35 18.08 -0.52
N GLU A 283 19.76 18.82 -1.54
CA GLU A 283 19.09 18.78 -2.84
C GLU A 283 19.22 17.38 -3.45
N ARG A 284 18.13 16.87 -4.01
CA ARG A 284 18.18 15.63 -4.77
C ARG A 284 19.18 15.74 -5.91
N LYS A 285 20.03 14.72 -5.99
CA LYS A 285 21.09 14.59 -6.97
C LYS A 285 20.52 14.47 -8.39
N THR A 286 21.17 15.17 -9.31
CA THR A 286 20.84 15.15 -10.74
C THR A 286 21.38 13.91 -11.42
N ASP A 287 20.89 13.65 -12.62
CA ASP A 287 21.37 12.58 -13.49
C ASP A 287 22.91 12.61 -13.63
N GLY A 288 23.52 11.42 -13.60
CA GLY A 288 24.96 11.23 -13.68
C GLY A 288 25.71 11.33 -12.34
N ALA A 289 25.07 11.80 -11.26
CA ALA A 289 25.70 11.88 -9.95
C ALA A 289 25.71 10.52 -9.22
N ASP A 290 26.74 10.28 -8.41
CA ASP A 290 26.82 9.06 -7.60
C ASP A 290 25.74 9.04 -6.50
N CYS A 291 25.13 7.88 -6.27
CA CYS A 291 24.08 7.66 -5.28
C CYS A 291 24.26 6.33 -4.55
N ARG A 292 23.57 6.18 -3.41
CA ARG A 292 23.59 4.98 -2.55
C ARG A 292 22.28 4.20 -2.68
N ILE A 293 22.40 2.91 -2.94
CA ILE A 293 21.26 2.01 -3.13
C ILE A 293 20.77 1.44 -1.80
N GLY A 294 21.68 1.12 -0.88
CA GLY A 294 21.37 0.33 0.33
C GLY A 294 20.50 1.03 1.38
N ASN A 295 20.47 2.37 1.40
CA ASN A 295 19.81 3.12 2.48
C ASN A 295 18.50 3.81 2.07
N ASN A 296 18.36 4.27 0.81
CA ASN A 296 17.10 4.83 0.31
C ASN A 296 17.14 5.15 -1.21
N PRO A 297 17.07 4.16 -2.11
CA PRO A 297 17.37 4.34 -3.55
C PRO A 297 16.39 5.27 -4.28
N LEU A 298 15.24 5.57 -3.67
CA LEU A 298 14.17 6.39 -4.25
C LEU A 298 14.28 7.89 -3.94
N TYR A 299 15.11 8.29 -2.96
CA TYR A 299 15.03 9.65 -2.43
C TYR A 299 16.27 10.49 -2.69
N GLU A 300 17.46 9.90 -2.82
CA GLU A 300 18.69 10.66 -3.07
C GLU A 300 18.71 11.31 -4.46
N CYS A 301 18.17 10.62 -5.47
CA CYS A 301 18.11 11.11 -6.84
C CYS A 301 16.79 11.83 -7.14
N ARG A 302 16.81 12.77 -8.10
CA ARG A 302 15.57 13.32 -8.67
C ARG A 302 14.79 12.22 -9.38
N GLY A 303 15.50 11.39 -10.16
CA GLY A 303 15.00 10.13 -10.68
C GLY A 303 15.37 8.96 -9.77
N ASN A 304 15.90 7.87 -10.31
CA ASN A 304 16.26 6.66 -9.56
C ASN A 304 17.78 6.52 -9.41
N CYS A 305 18.21 5.84 -8.36
CA CYS A 305 19.59 5.37 -8.24
C CYS A 305 19.77 4.04 -9.00
N LYS A 306 20.48 4.04 -10.14
CA LYS A 306 20.75 2.83 -10.94
C LYS A 306 22.15 2.27 -10.65
N GLY A 307 22.26 1.01 -10.28
CA GLY A 307 23.55 0.35 -10.03
C GLY A 307 23.39 -1.04 -9.41
N THR A 308 24.50 -1.65 -9.01
CA THR A 308 24.51 -2.94 -8.31
C THR A 308 25.33 -2.81 -7.02
N GLY A 309 24.86 -3.43 -5.94
CA GLY A 309 25.47 -3.30 -4.62
C GLY A 309 25.02 -2.04 -3.88
N ASP A 310 25.91 -1.40 -3.13
CA ASP A 310 25.59 -0.25 -2.27
C ASP A 310 25.60 1.10 -2.99
N PHE A 311 26.14 1.15 -4.22
CA PHE A 311 26.36 2.38 -4.97
C PHE A 311 25.79 2.29 -6.38
N GLY A 312 25.42 3.43 -6.94
CA GLY A 312 24.95 3.58 -8.30
C GLY A 312 25.12 5.00 -8.81
N THR A 313 24.46 5.29 -9.91
CA THR A 313 24.41 6.61 -10.54
C THR A 313 22.95 7.03 -10.68
N CYS A 314 22.66 8.28 -10.35
CA CYS A 314 21.35 8.86 -10.56
C CYS A 314 21.02 8.87 -12.04
N ALA A 315 19.81 8.43 -12.38
CA ALA A 315 19.24 8.54 -13.71
C ALA A 315 17.84 9.12 -13.59
N SER A 316 17.38 9.86 -14.59
CA SER A 316 16.01 10.35 -14.67
C SER A 316 15.02 9.19 -14.53
N PHE A 317 13.89 9.48 -13.90
CA PHE A 317 12.86 8.46 -13.67
C PHE A 317 12.18 8.06 -14.99
N CYS A 318 12.12 8.97 -15.97
CA CYS A 318 11.46 8.77 -17.27
C CYS A 318 12.35 9.20 -18.46
N GLY A 319 13.66 8.96 -18.36
CA GLY A 319 14.59 9.07 -19.49
C GLY A 319 14.82 10.46 -20.09
N ASN A 320 14.31 11.54 -19.50
CA ASN A 320 14.56 12.93 -19.91
C ASN A 320 14.86 13.84 -18.71
#